data_AF-A0A7C3XUV5-F1
#
_entry.id   AF-A0A7C3XUV5-F1
#
_cell.length_a   1.000
_cell.length_b   1.000
_cell.length_c   1.000
_cell.angle_alpha   90.00
_cell.angle_beta   90.00
_cell.angle_gamma   90.00
#
_symmetry.space_group_name_H-M   'P 1'
#
loop_
_entity.id
_entity.type
_entity.pdbx_description
1 polymer ?
#
loop_
_entity_poly.entity_id
_entity_poly.type
_entity_poly.pdbx_seq_one_letter_code
_entity_poly.pdbx_strand_id
1 'polypeptide(L)' 'MDFKDKYGKYALITGASAGIGKEFAYILGEKALDLILVARRDEKLKEIAEEIKNKHKVECLVI' A
#
# COMPACT_ATOMS: atom_id res chain seq x y z
N MET A 1 2.74 18.12 10.40
CA MET A 1 3.79 17.08 10.28
C MET A 1 3.26 16.04 9.34
N ASP A 2 3.96 15.77 8.24
CA ASP A 2 3.51 14.80 7.23
C ASP A 2 3.63 13.37 7.78
N PHE A 3 2.84 12.43 7.27
CA PHE A 3 2.81 11.06 7.79
C PHE A 3 4.17 10.38 7.63
N LYS A 4 4.84 10.66 6.51
CA LYS A 4 6.21 10.21 6.21
C LYS A 4 7.26 10.77 7.17
N ASP A 5 7.08 11.99 7.68
CA ASP A 5 8.03 12.61 8.61
C ASP A 5 7.96 11.95 10.00
N LYS A 6 6.80 11.41 10.35
CA LYS A 6 6.54 10.78 11.65
C LYS A 6 6.86 9.28 11.67
N TYR A 7 6.57 8.57 10.59
CA TYR A 7 6.62 7.10 10.55
C TYR A 7 7.62 6.52 9.54
N GLY A 8 8.21 7.36 8.68
CA GLY A 8 9.12 6.94 7.62
C GLY A 8 8.44 6.78 6.26
N LYS A 9 9.24 6.42 5.25
CA LYS A 9 8.84 6.40 3.84
C LYS A 9 7.90 5.25 3.46
N TYR A 10 8.04 4.10 4.12
CA TYR A 10 7.36 2.86 3.74
C TYR A 10 6.34 2.39 4.78
N ALA A 11 5.23 1.83 4.32
CA ALA A 11 4.30 1.06 5.15
C ALA A 11 4.24 -0.41 4.70
N LEU A 12 4.49 -1.33 5.64
CA LEU A 12 4.33 -2.77 5.43
C LEU A 12 2.92 -3.20 5.86
N ILE A 13 2.19 -3.85 4.95
CA ILE A 13 0.81 -4.28 5.18
C ILE A 13 0.72 -5.78 4.93
N THR A 14 0.57 -6.55 6.01
CA THR A 14 0.27 -7.98 5.93
C THR A 14 -1.23 -8.22 5.76
N GLY A 15 -1.61 -9.17 4.91
CA GLY A 15 -3.02 -9.40 4.60
C GLY A 15 -3.61 -8.34 3.67
N ALA A 16 -2.78 -7.67 2.87
CA ALA A 16 -3.18 -6.55 2.01
C ALA A 16 -4.19 -6.92 0.90
N SER A 17 -4.35 -8.21 0.57
CA SER A 17 -5.21 -8.64 -0.55
C SER A 17 -6.73 -8.44 -0.34
N ALA A 18 -7.21 -8.21 0.89
CA ALA A 18 -8.66 -8.07 1.13
C ALA A 18 -8.98 -7.37 2.47
N GLY A 19 -10.27 -7.07 2.66
CA GLY A 19 -10.81 -6.56 3.92
C GLY A 19 -10.07 -5.32 4.42
N ILE A 20 -9.77 -5.31 5.71
CA ILE A 20 -9.13 -4.18 6.40
C ILE A 20 -7.72 -3.90 5.85
N GLY A 21 -6.94 -4.95 5.54
CA GLY A 21 -5.60 -4.77 4.98
C GLY A 21 -5.62 -4.07 3.62
N LYS A 22 -6.62 -4.39 2.79
CA LYS A 22 -6.84 -3.71 1.51
C LYS A 22 -7.17 -2.23 1.70
N GLU A 23 -8.10 -1.90 2.61
CA GLU A 23 -8.47 -0.50 2.86
C GLU A 23 -7.31 0.31 3.46
N PHE A 24 -6.49 -0.30 4.33
CA PHE A 24 -5.27 0.36 4.79
C PHE A 24 -4.28 0.64 3.66
N ALA A 25 -4.16 -0.24 2.67
CA ALA A 25 -3.29 0.02 1.51
C ALA A 25 -3.71 1.29 0.77
N TYR A 26 -5.00 1.45 0.48
CA TYR A 26 -5.49 2.66 -0.18
C TYR A 26 -5.29 3.92 0.68
N ILE A 27 -5.66 3.87 1.97
CA ILE A 27 -5.54 5.03 2.87
C ILE A 27 -4.07 5.46 3.02
N LEU A 28 -3.14 4.51 3.17
CA LEU A 28 -1.73 4.82 3.36
C LEU A 28 -1.05 5.29 2.06
N GLY A 29 -1.48 4.77 0.90
CA GLY A 29 -1.06 5.31 -0.40
C GLY A 29 -1.50 6.76 -0.61
N GLU A 30 -2.72 7.12 -0.19
CA GLU A 30 -3.21 8.51 -0.21
C GLU A 30 -2.37 9.43 0.69
N LYS A 31 -1.81 8.90 1.78
CA LYS A 31 -0.92 9.63 2.70
C LYS A 31 0.53 9.73 2.19
N ALA A 32 0.76 9.47 0.90
CA ALA A 32 2.05 9.59 0.22
C ALA A 32 3.16 8.68 0.80
N LEU A 33 2.78 7.51 1.31
CA LEU A 33 3.72 6.46 1.69
C LEU A 33 3.89 5.47 0.55
N ASP A 34 5.12 5.01 0.37
CA ASP A 34 5.38 3.82 -0.44
C ASP A 34 4.90 2.59 0.33
N LEU A 35 4.40 1.58 -0.39
CA LEU A 35 3.75 0.42 0.22
C LEU A 35 4.52 -0.87 -0.05
N ILE A 36 4.57 -1.73 0.97
CA ILE A 36 4.97 -3.13 0.83
C ILE A 36 3.73 -3.97 1.17
N LEU A 37 3.14 -4.58 0.15
CA LEU A 37 1.89 -5.32 0.26
C LEU A 37 2.20 -6.81 0.33
N VAL A 38 1.82 -7.46 1.43
CA VAL A 38 2.13 -8.89 1.67
C VAL A 38 0.85 -9.70 1.78
N ALA A 39 0.66 -10.69 0.92
CA ALA A 39 -0.43 -11.67 1.02
C ALA A 39 -0.25 -12.86 0.07
N ARG A 40 -1.00 -13.94 0.31
CA ARG A 40 -0.93 -15.18 -0.51
C ARG A 40 -1.48 -15.06 -1.95
N ARG A 41 -2.21 -14.00 -2.28
CA ARG A 41 -2.92 -13.83 -3.56
C ARG A 41 -2.24 -12.75 -4.39
N ASP A 42 -1.22 -13.13 -5.14
CA ASP A 42 -0.38 -12.23 -5.94
C ASP A 42 -1.18 -11.37 -6.95
N GLU A 43 -2.10 -11.98 -7.70
CA GLU A 43 -2.93 -11.27 -8.68
C GLU A 43 -3.70 -10.10 -8.04
N LYS A 44 -4.29 -10.34 -6.87
CA LYS A 44 -5.05 -9.32 -6.14
C LYS A 44 -4.15 -8.22 -5.58
N LEU A 45 -2.93 -8.56 -5.16
CA LEU A 45 -1.95 -7.57 -4.71
C LEU A 45 -1.48 -6.68 -5.85
N LYS A 46 -1.23 -7.26 -7.02
CA LYS A 46 -0.84 -6.52 -8.23
C LYS A 46 -1.94 -5.55 -8.67
N GLU A 47 -3.20 -5.99 -8.66
CA GLU A 47 -4.35 -5.12 -8.94
C GLU A 47 -4.40 -3.93 -7.98
N ILE A 48 -4.32 -4.19 -6.66
CA ILE A 48 -4.33 -3.13 -5.64
C ILE A 48 -3.13 -2.19 -5.79
N ALA A 49 -1.93 -2.73 -6.04
CA ALA A 49 -0.71 -1.96 -6.24
C ALA A 49 -0.83 -1.03 -7.46
N GLU A 50 -1.33 -1.53 -8.59
CA GLU A 50 -1.54 -0.73 -9.79
C GLU A 50 -2.60 0.35 -9.57
N GLU A 51 -3.71 0.04 -8.91
CA GLU A 51 -4.72 1.05 -8.58
C GLU A 51 -4.15 2.18 -7.71
N ILE A 52 -3.34 1.83 -6.71
CA ILE A 52 -2.71 2.80 -5.80
C ILE A 52 -1.68 3.65 -6.56
N LYS A 53 -0.80 3.04 -7.35
CA LYS A 53 0.20 3.73 -8.19
C LYS A 53 -0.43 4.69 -9.20
N ASN A 54 -1.56 4.31 -9.78
CA ASN A 54 -2.25 5.14 -10.75
C ASN A 54 -2.97 6.33 -10.11
N LYS A 55 -3.46 6.19 -8.88
CA LYS A 55 -4.15 7.26 -8.14
C LYS A 55 -3.20 8.15 -7.36
N HIS A 56 -2.07 7.62 -6.93
CA HIS A 56 -1.13 8.26 -6.02
C HIS A 56 0.29 8.09 -6.53
N LYS A 57 1.12 9.14 -6.40
CA LYS A 57 2.54 9.11 -6.82
C LYS A 57 3.42 8.38 -5.79
N VAL A 58 3.14 7.11 -5.56
CA VAL A 58 3.83 6.25 -4.59
C VAL A 58 4.25 4.93 -5.23
N GLU A 59 5.30 4.32 -4.72
CA GLU A 59 5.73 3.00 -5.14
C GLU A 59 5.03 1.89 -4.34
N CYS A 60 4.79 0.75 -4.99
CA CYS A 60 4.24 -0.44 -4.33
C CYS A 60 5.09 -1.66 -4.67
N LEU A 61 5.63 -2.31 -3.64
CA LEU A 61 6.28 -3.61 -3.68
C LEU A 61 5.27 -4.68 -3.29
N VAL A 62 5.16 -5.74 -4.09
CA VAL A 62 4.25 -6.88 -3.85
C VAL A 62 5.07 -8.09 -3.40
N ILE A 63 4.64 -8.75 -2.32
CA ILE A 63 5.25 -9.95 -1.71
C ILE A 63 4.18 -11.02 -1.44
#